data_AF-E5L9M8-F1
#
_entry.id   AF-E5L9M8-F1
#
_cell.length_a   1.000
_cell.length_b   1.000
_cell.length_c   1.000
_cell.angle_alpha   90.00
_cell.angle_beta   90.00
_cell.angle_gamma   90.00
#
_symmetry.space_group_name_H-M   'P 1'
#
loop_
_entity.id
_entity.type
_entity.pdbx_description
1 polymer ?
#
loop_
_entity_poly.entity_id
_entity_poly.type
_entity_poly.pdbx_seq_one_letter_code
_entity_poly.pdbx_strand_id
1 'polypeptide(L)'
;IDILGTQDGGRRITTAHSHLPKDRKNLHVVRYAHVKHVNFDENLRATGVTFVINGTTKHVAKAKKEVVLSAGSIGTPQILMLSGVGPKKHLKQLGIPVLLDLPVGQNLKDHASLPVVFQIDKSVARKPTDEELVDAMFNLLMGRYSKLLHHEATALTGFINTTSLHGPNPDIQTTNFFSLMQSPELKGYVAATGFNDRVAKSILAANEFTNTYITYLLHLKPFSVGHLELSSANYLDKPKIYPGYMSDDRDVKTYIRALNIYSKLPETEAFKKRETALHKIDLEA
;
A
#
# COMPACT_ATOMS: atom_id res chain seq x y z
N ILE A 1 19.44 -5.15 13.83
CA ILE A 1 19.89 -4.82 12.45
C ILE A 1 19.06 -3.64 12.02
N ASP A 2 19.65 -2.44 12.00
CA ASP A 2 18.96 -1.29 11.43
C ASP A 2 19.02 -1.41 9.90
N ILE A 3 17.85 -1.45 9.26
CA ILE A 3 17.77 -1.34 7.80
C ILE A 3 17.91 0.15 7.48
N LEU A 4 19.11 0.54 7.06
CA LEU A 4 19.45 1.92 6.68
C LEU A 4 18.35 2.52 5.80
N GLY A 5 17.79 3.65 6.23
CA GLY A 5 16.75 4.39 5.51
C GLY A 5 15.30 4.07 5.91
N THR A 6 15.06 3.08 6.78
CA THR A 6 13.70 2.77 7.28
C THR A 6 13.57 2.79 8.80
N GLN A 7 14.66 2.51 9.52
CA GLN A 7 14.70 2.53 11.00
C GLN A 7 16.03 3.10 11.53
N ASP A 8 15.99 3.69 12.73
CA ASP A 8 17.12 4.14 13.53
C ASP A 8 16.82 3.88 15.02
N GLY A 9 17.68 3.13 15.70
CA GLY A 9 17.43 2.70 17.09
C GLY A 9 16.11 1.94 17.23
N GLY A 10 15.75 1.13 16.23
CA GLY A 10 14.48 0.41 16.15
C GLY A 10 13.25 1.29 15.91
N ARG A 11 13.38 2.61 15.74
CA ARG A 11 12.25 3.51 15.45
C ARG A 11 12.15 3.78 13.96
N ARG A 12 10.93 3.82 13.43
CA ARG A 12 10.67 4.21 12.03
C ARG A 12 11.26 5.59 11.73
N ILE A 13 12.08 5.66 10.68
CA ILE A 13 12.54 6.92 10.10
C ILE A 13 11.60 7.31 8.96
N THR A 14 10.84 8.39 9.16
CA THR A 14 10.00 8.95 8.10
C THR A 14 10.80 9.91 7.22
N THR A 15 10.35 10.15 5.99
CA THR A 15 10.95 11.16 5.10
C THR A 15 10.92 12.55 5.75
N ALA A 16 9.87 12.87 6.51
CA ALA A 16 9.79 14.12 7.28
C ALA A 16 10.89 14.21 8.35
N HIS A 17 11.13 13.12 9.10
CA HIS A 17 12.18 13.11 10.12
C HIS A 17 13.57 13.29 9.52
N SER A 18 13.85 12.62 8.40
CA SER A 18 15.18 12.66 7.76
C SER A 18 15.44 13.90 6.91
N HIS A 19 14.43 14.46 6.24
CA HIS A 19 14.63 15.51 5.21
C HIS A 19 14.02 16.87 5.54
N LEU A 20 13.20 17.01 6.61
CA LEU A 20 12.63 18.30 7.02
C LEU A 20 13.29 18.82 8.31
N PRO A 21 14.45 19.50 8.21
CA PRO A 21 15.11 20.08 9.36
C PRO A 21 14.29 21.24 9.93
N LYS A 22 14.08 21.22 11.25
CA LYS A 22 13.19 22.16 11.94
C LYS A 22 13.77 23.57 12.07
N ASP A 23 15.09 23.71 11.99
CA ASP A 23 15.79 24.95 12.36
C ASP A 23 16.13 25.87 11.18
N ARG A 24 15.73 25.49 9.94
CA ARG A 24 15.97 26.31 8.75
C ARG A 24 14.98 27.47 8.68
N LYS A 25 15.47 28.70 8.90
CA LYS A 25 14.65 29.93 8.88
C LYS A 25 13.89 30.19 7.56
N ASN A 26 14.37 29.63 6.45
CA ASN A 26 13.76 29.75 5.12
C ASN A 26 12.82 28.59 4.76
N LEU A 27 12.55 27.67 5.68
CA LEU A 27 11.62 26.57 5.51
C LEU A 27 10.42 26.76 6.44
N HIS A 28 9.23 26.84 5.87
CA HIS A 28 7.99 26.94 6.63
C HIS A 28 7.17 25.68 6.42
N VAL A 29 6.80 25.00 7.51
CA VAL A 29 5.97 23.80 7.49
C VAL A 29 4.65 24.11 8.18
N VAL A 30 3.56 24.08 7.42
CA VAL A 30 2.20 24.27 7.94
C VAL A 30 1.50 22.91 7.94
N ARG A 31 1.13 22.42 9.13
CA ARG A 31 0.42 21.15 9.30
C ARG A 31 -1.09 21.36 9.30
N TYR A 32 -1.83 20.29 9.07
CA TYR A 32 -3.30 20.29 9.03
C TYR A 32 -3.86 21.30 8.01
N ALA A 33 -3.09 21.56 6.95
CA ALA A 33 -3.41 22.46 5.86
C ALA A 33 -3.82 21.65 4.64
N HIS A 34 -5.11 21.61 4.32
CA HIS A 34 -5.63 20.91 3.15
C HIS A 34 -5.68 21.86 1.95
N VAL A 35 -4.89 21.58 0.91
CA VAL A 35 -4.88 22.37 -0.33
C VAL A 35 -6.16 22.10 -1.13
N LYS A 36 -6.95 23.14 -1.41
CA LYS A 36 -8.17 23.03 -2.21
C LYS A 36 -7.86 22.98 -3.71
N HIS A 37 -7.04 23.93 -4.16
CA HIS A 37 -6.66 24.09 -5.55
C HIS A 37 -5.42 25.00 -5.67
N VAL A 38 -4.76 24.91 -6.82
CA VAL A 38 -3.75 25.85 -7.29
C VAL A 38 -4.46 27.11 -7.80
N ASN A 39 -3.82 28.26 -7.63
CA ASN A 39 -4.29 29.53 -8.17
C ASN A 39 -3.50 29.85 -9.44
N PHE A 40 -4.17 30.27 -10.51
CA PHE A 40 -3.57 30.63 -11.79
C PHE A 40 -3.89 32.09 -12.15
N ASP A 41 -2.98 32.75 -12.87
CA ASP A 41 -3.25 34.02 -13.55
C ASP A 41 -3.87 33.81 -14.94
N GLU A 42 -4.13 34.91 -15.65
CA GLU A 42 -4.72 34.92 -16.99
C GLU A 42 -3.87 34.20 -18.06
N ASN A 43 -2.56 34.04 -17.83
CA ASN A 43 -1.63 33.36 -18.73
C ASN A 43 -1.40 31.89 -18.32
N LEU A 44 -2.24 31.34 -17.44
CA LEU A 44 -2.12 29.99 -16.88
C LEU A 44 -0.82 29.74 -16.11
N ARG A 45 -0.19 30.79 -15.56
CA ARG A 45 0.94 30.62 -14.64
C ARG A 45 0.41 30.42 -13.21
N ALA A 46 0.93 29.40 -12.53
CA ALA A 46 0.60 29.15 -11.13
C ALA A 46 1.16 30.25 -10.22
N THR A 47 0.29 30.94 -9.48
CA THR A 47 0.64 32.07 -8.61
C THR A 47 0.65 31.71 -7.12
N GLY A 48 0.18 30.51 -6.77
CA GLY A 48 0.11 30.06 -5.38
C GLY A 48 -0.91 28.94 -5.17
N VAL A 49 -1.27 28.72 -3.91
CA VAL A 49 -2.28 27.73 -3.51
C VAL A 49 -3.28 28.32 -2.54
N THR A 50 -4.52 27.87 -2.66
CA THR A 50 -5.58 28.13 -1.69
C THR A 50 -5.77 26.88 -0.82
N PHE A 51 -5.72 27.03 0.50
CA PHE A 51 -5.78 25.92 1.44
C PHE A 51 -6.59 26.26 2.70
N VAL A 52 -6.96 25.24 3.47
CA VAL A 52 -7.72 25.38 4.71
C VAL A 52 -6.95 24.75 5.87
N ILE A 53 -6.72 25.51 6.94
CA ILE A 53 -6.09 25.01 8.16
C ILE A 53 -7.18 24.51 9.12
N ASN A 54 -7.00 23.31 9.67
CA ASN A 54 -7.92 22.68 10.63
C ASN A 54 -9.38 22.59 10.14
N GLY A 55 -9.59 22.57 8.83
CA GLY A 55 -10.93 22.53 8.23
C GLY A 55 -11.76 23.81 8.38
N THR A 56 -11.22 24.87 8.97
CA THR A 56 -11.98 26.07 9.33
C THR A 56 -11.49 27.32 8.60
N THR A 57 -10.20 27.63 8.68
CA THR A 57 -9.68 28.91 8.19
C THR A 57 -9.07 28.78 6.79
N LYS A 58 -9.64 29.51 5.83
CA LYS A 58 -9.13 29.59 4.45
C LYS A 58 -7.94 30.55 4.38
N HIS A 59 -6.86 30.12 3.73
CA HIS A 59 -5.65 30.90 3.49
C HIS A 59 -5.22 30.82 2.03
N VAL A 60 -4.40 31.79 1.63
CA VAL A 60 -3.74 31.83 0.32
C VAL A 60 -2.25 32.03 0.53
N ALA A 61 -1.44 31.10 0.03
CA ALA A 61 0.01 31.26 -0.05
C ALA A 61 0.39 31.62 -1.48
N LYS A 62 1.07 32.77 -1.67
CA LYS A 62 1.56 33.21 -2.98
C LYS A 62 2.95 32.66 -3.24
N ALA A 63 3.20 32.21 -4.48
CA ALA A 63 4.49 31.72 -4.93
C ALA A 63 5.13 32.70 -5.92
N LYS A 64 6.39 33.09 -5.66
CA LYS A 64 7.14 33.96 -6.59
C LYS A 64 7.73 33.19 -7.77
N LYS A 65 8.14 31.94 -7.54
CA LYS A 65 8.80 31.10 -8.54
C LYS A 65 7.84 30.04 -9.08
N GLU A 66 7.55 29.03 -8.26
CA GLU A 66 6.86 27.80 -8.67
C GLU A 66 5.93 27.27 -7.58
N VAL A 67 4.98 26.44 -8.00
CA VAL A 67 4.14 25.61 -7.13
C VAL A 67 4.42 24.15 -7.48
N VAL A 68 4.82 23.34 -6.48
CA VAL A 68 5.13 21.92 -6.66
C VAL A 68 4.05 21.09 -5.96
N LEU A 69 3.34 20.25 -6.70
CA LEU A 69 2.33 19.34 -6.15
C LEU A 69 2.96 17.98 -5.81
N SER A 70 3.12 17.72 -4.52
CA SER A 70 3.64 16.45 -3.97
C SER A 70 2.59 15.71 -3.14
N ALA A 71 1.32 15.78 -3.52
CA ALA A 71 0.19 15.20 -2.79
C ALA A 71 -0.08 13.72 -3.13
N GLY A 72 0.92 13.03 -3.69
CA GLY A 72 0.84 11.62 -4.10
C GLY A 72 0.03 11.37 -5.37
N SER A 73 0.00 10.11 -5.81
CA SER A 73 -0.68 9.66 -7.04
C SER A 73 -2.20 9.85 -7.03
N ILE A 74 -2.80 10.04 -5.85
CA ILE A 74 -4.25 10.25 -5.68
C ILE A 74 -4.57 11.73 -5.43
N GLY A 75 -3.87 12.39 -4.50
CA GLY A 75 -4.16 13.77 -4.11
C GLY A 75 -3.76 14.80 -5.17
N THR A 76 -2.62 14.62 -5.85
CA THR A 76 -2.17 15.54 -6.90
C THR A 76 -3.17 15.66 -8.06
N PRO A 77 -3.67 14.57 -8.68
CA PRO A 77 -4.66 14.70 -9.75
C PRO A 77 -5.99 15.29 -9.25
N GLN A 78 -6.41 15.00 -8.02
CA GLN A 78 -7.59 15.65 -7.42
C GLN A 78 -7.43 17.17 -7.34
N ILE A 79 -6.30 17.64 -6.79
CA ILE A 79 -6.01 19.08 -6.69
C ILE A 79 -5.98 19.72 -8.08
N LEU A 80 -5.31 19.11 -9.07
CA LEU A 80 -5.26 19.63 -10.44
C LEU A 80 -6.65 19.76 -11.06
N MET A 81 -7.48 18.70 -10.97
CA MET A 81 -8.84 18.72 -11.49
C MET A 81 -9.71 19.79 -10.80
N LEU A 82 -9.63 19.91 -9.47
CA LEU A 82 -10.32 20.97 -8.71
C LEU A 82 -9.79 22.38 -9.03
N SER A 83 -8.59 22.49 -9.58
CA SER A 83 -8.01 23.74 -10.08
C SER A 83 -8.41 24.05 -11.52
N GLY A 84 -9.24 23.22 -12.16
CA GLY A 84 -9.63 23.38 -13.56
C GLY A 84 -8.67 22.78 -14.58
N VAL A 85 -7.70 21.97 -14.15
CA VAL A 85 -6.73 21.27 -15.03
C VAL A 85 -7.05 19.78 -15.03
N GLY A 86 -7.68 19.29 -16.09
CA GLY A 86 -8.13 17.90 -16.18
C GLY A 86 -9.15 17.65 -17.30
N PRO A 87 -9.77 16.46 -17.35
CA PRO A 87 -10.61 16.08 -18.49
C PRO A 87 -11.83 16.99 -18.63
N LYS A 88 -11.91 17.75 -19.73
CA LYS A 88 -12.92 18.80 -19.95
C LYS A 88 -14.36 18.34 -19.74
N LYS A 89 -14.71 17.14 -20.21
CA LYS A 89 -16.08 16.59 -20.06
C LYS A 89 -16.41 16.38 -18.58
N HIS A 90 -15.50 15.77 -17.82
CA HIS A 90 -15.67 15.48 -16.39
C HIS A 90 -15.79 16.77 -15.57
N LEU A 91 -14.87 17.72 -15.80
CA LEU A 91 -14.88 19.01 -15.10
C LEU A 91 -16.17 19.80 -15.34
N LYS A 92 -16.65 19.85 -16.59
CA LYS A 92 -17.92 20.51 -16.94
C LYS A 92 -19.12 19.87 -16.25
N GLN A 93 -19.17 18.54 -16.13
CA GLN A 93 -20.26 17.83 -15.46
C GLN A 93 -20.35 18.20 -13.97
N LEU A 94 -19.22 18.54 -13.34
CA LEU A 94 -19.15 18.94 -11.93
C LEU A 94 -19.20 20.46 -11.73
N GLY A 95 -19.42 21.24 -12.80
CA GLY A 95 -19.47 22.71 -12.74
C GLY A 95 -18.12 23.38 -12.47
N ILE A 96 -17.01 22.70 -12.72
CA ILE A 96 -15.65 23.23 -12.53
C ILE A 96 -15.22 23.95 -13.83
N PRO A 97 -14.80 25.23 -13.77
CA PRO A 97 -14.24 25.92 -14.92
C PRO A 97 -13.03 25.19 -15.49
N VAL A 98 -13.00 24.97 -16.81
CA VAL A 98 -11.91 24.28 -17.48
C VAL A 98 -10.86 25.31 -17.90
N LEU A 99 -9.72 25.30 -17.22
CA LEU A 99 -8.55 26.09 -17.56
C LEU A 99 -7.68 25.40 -18.62
N LEU A 100 -7.49 24.09 -18.47
CA LEU A 100 -6.68 23.29 -19.39
C LEU A 100 -7.20 21.85 -19.46
N ASP A 101 -7.45 21.37 -20.67
CA ASP A 101 -7.95 20.01 -20.93
C ASP A 101 -6.76 19.03 -21.02
N LEU A 102 -6.58 18.22 -19.99
CA LEU A 102 -5.52 17.21 -19.90
C LEU A 102 -6.08 15.90 -19.34
N PRO A 103 -5.49 14.73 -19.66
CA PRO A 103 -5.93 13.43 -19.15
C PRO A 103 -5.51 13.20 -17.68
N VAL A 104 -5.70 14.19 -16.81
CA VAL A 104 -5.40 14.10 -15.37
C VAL A 104 -6.29 13.04 -14.73
N GLY A 105 -5.68 12.23 -13.86
CA GLY A 105 -6.35 11.10 -13.20
C GLY A 105 -6.32 9.79 -13.99
N GLN A 106 -5.86 9.78 -15.24
CA GLN A 106 -5.73 8.56 -16.04
C GLN A 106 -4.41 7.84 -15.78
N ASN A 107 -4.30 6.59 -16.27
CA ASN A 107 -3.08 5.77 -16.20
C ASN A 107 -2.60 5.52 -14.76
N LEU A 108 -3.54 5.30 -13.83
CA LEU A 108 -3.22 4.88 -12.48
C LEU A 108 -2.62 3.46 -12.54
N LYS A 109 -1.43 3.29 -12.00
CA LYS A 109 -0.79 1.99 -11.85
C LYS A 109 -0.54 1.69 -10.38
N ASP A 110 -0.85 0.47 -10.00
CA ASP A 110 -0.59 -0.06 -8.68
C ASP A 110 -0.26 -1.56 -8.79
N HIS A 111 0.41 -2.10 -7.77
CA HIS A 111 0.76 -3.51 -7.71
C HIS A 111 -0.36 -4.26 -6.99
N ALA A 112 -1.20 -4.95 -7.78
CA ALA A 112 -2.10 -5.94 -7.20
C ALA A 112 -1.28 -6.99 -6.42
N SER A 113 -1.87 -7.53 -5.36
CA SER A 113 -1.24 -8.52 -4.51
C SER A 113 -2.18 -9.71 -4.32
N LEU A 114 -1.67 -10.93 -4.51
CA LEU A 114 -2.45 -12.16 -4.40
C LEU A 114 -1.87 -13.05 -3.30
N PRO A 115 -2.62 -13.41 -2.25
CA PRO A 115 -2.13 -14.31 -1.20
C PRO A 115 -2.16 -15.78 -1.65
N VAL A 116 -1.09 -16.52 -1.33
CA VAL A 116 -1.05 -17.99 -1.33
C VAL A 116 -0.86 -18.42 0.11
N VAL A 117 -1.83 -19.17 0.64
CA VAL A 117 -1.91 -19.50 2.07
C VAL A 117 -1.51 -20.95 2.29
N PHE A 118 -0.61 -21.17 3.24
CA PHE A 118 -0.14 -22.50 3.63
C PHE A 118 -0.38 -22.72 5.12
N GLN A 119 -0.85 -23.91 5.45
CA GLN A 119 -0.82 -24.45 6.80
C GLN A 119 0.53 -25.13 7.01
N ILE A 120 1.18 -24.88 8.14
CA ILE A 120 2.50 -25.45 8.46
C ILE A 120 2.58 -25.85 9.93
N ASP A 121 3.54 -26.71 10.25
CA ASP A 121 3.93 -27.15 11.59
C ASP A 121 2.77 -27.70 12.43
N LYS A 122 1.85 -28.42 11.81
CA LYS A 122 0.63 -28.91 12.48
C LYS A 122 0.93 -29.66 13.78
N SER A 123 1.99 -30.48 13.82
CA SER A 123 2.37 -31.29 14.98
C SER A 123 2.92 -30.48 16.16
N VAL A 124 3.48 -29.29 15.91
CA VAL A 124 4.11 -28.42 16.92
C VAL A 124 3.45 -27.05 17.01
N ALA A 125 2.28 -26.89 16.39
CA ALA A 125 1.52 -25.66 16.37
C ALA A 125 1.14 -25.26 17.80
N ARG A 126 1.36 -23.98 18.13
CA ARG A 126 1.06 -23.43 19.45
C ARG A 126 0.54 -22.01 19.31
N LYS A 127 -0.18 -21.56 20.33
CA LYS A 127 -0.55 -20.16 20.48
C LYS A 127 0.65 -19.35 21.02
N PRO A 128 0.74 -18.05 20.73
CA PRO A 128 1.61 -17.16 21.50
C PRO A 128 1.19 -17.20 22.97
N THR A 129 2.16 -17.17 23.89
CA THR A 129 1.85 -17.08 25.33
C THR A 129 1.59 -15.63 25.73
N ASP A 130 0.85 -15.42 26.82
CA ASP A 130 0.61 -14.07 27.35
C ASP A 130 1.92 -13.39 27.76
N GLU A 131 2.87 -14.15 28.32
CA GLU A 131 4.21 -13.68 28.67
C GLU A 131 4.97 -13.16 27.43
N GLU A 132 4.96 -13.90 26.31
CA GLU A 132 5.58 -13.47 25.05
C GLU A 132 4.99 -12.14 24.53
N LEU A 133 3.68 -11.93 24.72
CA LEU A 133 3.01 -10.70 24.32
C LEU A 133 3.33 -9.53 25.25
N VAL A 134 3.34 -9.79 26.56
CA VAL A 134 3.70 -8.80 27.59
C VAL A 134 5.17 -8.38 27.43
N ASP A 135 6.08 -9.32 27.24
CA ASP A 135 7.50 -9.06 27.02
C ASP A 135 7.73 -8.26 25.74
N ALA A 136 7.01 -8.57 24.67
CA ALA A 136 7.11 -7.81 23.43
C ALA A 136 6.70 -6.34 23.64
N MET A 137 5.62 -6.09 24.40
CA MET A 137 5.18 -4.75 24.74
C MET A 137 6.15 -4.04 25.70
N PHE A 138 6.60 -4.72 26.76
CA PHE A 138 7.54 -4.18 27.72
C PHE A 138 8.85 -3.78 27.05
N ASN A 139 9.42 -4.65 26.21
CA ASN A 139 10.63 -4.35 25.48
C ASN A 139 10.46 -3.17 24.53
N LEU A 140 9.31 -3.06 23.84
CA LEU A 140 8.99 -1.91 23.00
C LEU A 140 8.99 -0.59 23.81
N LEU A 141 8.31 -0.58 24.96
CA LEU A 141 8.21 0.60 25.82
C LEU A 141 9.56 1.00 26.44
N MET A 142 10.37 0.02 26.81
CA MET A 142 11.71 0.24 27.36
C MET A 142 12.76 0.59 26.30
N GLY A 143 12.37 0.71 25.02
CA GLY A 143 13.30 1.00 23.92
C GLY A 143 14.30 -0.12 23.66
N ARG A 144 13.96 -1.35 24.06
CA ARG A 144 14.74 -2.57 23.80
C ARG A 144 14.28 -3.19 22.49
N TYR A 145 15.07 -4.12 21.97
CA TYR A 145 14.65 -4.95 20.85
C TYR A 145 13.32 -5.65 21.18
N SER A 146 12.32 -5.49 20.31
CA SER A 146 11.03 -6.15 20.41
C SER A 146 10.61 -6.69 19.05
N LYS A 147 9.90 -7.82 19.04
CA LYS A 147 9.27 -8.36 17.82
C LYS A 147 8.30 -7.34 17.18
N LEU A 148 7.69 -6.46 17.98
CA LEU A 148 6.79 -5.40 17.52
C LEU A 148 7.49 -4.29 16.71
N LEU A 149 8.83 -4.23 16.76
CA LEU A 149 9.62 -3.30 15.95
C LEU A 149 9.85 -3.83 14.52
N HIS A 150 9.60 -5.12 14.28
CA HIS A 150 9.81 -5.74 12.97
C HIS A 150 8.51 -5.74 12.17
N HIS A 151 8.61 -5.35 10.90
CA HIS A 151 7.54 -5.56 9.94
C HIS A 151 7.67 -6.98 9.37
N GLU A 152 7.03 -7.94 10.02
CA GLU A 152 7.19 -9.38 9.72
C GLU A 152 6.89 -9.72 8.26
N ALA A 153 5.92 -9.04 7.62
CA ALA A 153 5.57 -9.33 6.22
C ALA A 153 6.76 -9.12 5.26
N THR A 154 7.68 -8.21 5.55
CA THR A 154 8.85 -7.93 4.70
C THR A 154 10.14 -8.60 5.16
N ALA A 155 10.10 -9.34 6.27
CA ALA A 155 11.29 -10.00 6.82
C ALA A 155 11.87 -11.04 5.85
N LEU A 156 11.01 -11.66 5.04
CA LEU A 156 11.41 -12.57 3.97
C LEU A 156 10.77 -12.11 2.66
N THR A 157 11.56 -11.44 1.83
CA THR A 157 11.16 -11.01 0.48
C THR A 157 11.90 -11.84 -0.57
N GLY A 158 11.21 -12.19 -1.65
CA GLY A 158 11.76 -12.95 -2.77
C GLY A 158 11.42 -12.29 -4.11
N PHE A 159 12.16 -12.65 -5.15
CA PHE A 159 11.92 -12.18 -6.51
C PHE A 159 12.02 -13.37 -7.45
N ILE A 160 11.06 -13.49 -8.35
CA ILE A 160 11.03 -14.56 -9.34
C ILE A 160 10.65 -14.00 -10.71
N ASN A 161 11.27 -14.57 -11.74
CA ASN A 161 10.83 -14.41 -13.11
C ASN A 161 10.05 -15.67 -13.50
N THR A 162 8.73 -15.53 -13.62
CA THR A 162 7.82 -16.65 -13.89
C THR A 162 7.90 -17.19 -15.33
N THR A 163 8.61 -16.49 -16.23
CA THR A 163 8.84 -16.92 -17.62
C THR A 163 10.21 -17.55 -17.83
N SER A 164 11.18 -17.23 -16.97
CA SER A 164 12.54 -17.78 -17.01
C SER A 164 13.12 -17.73 -15.60
N LEU A 165 13.12 -18.86 -14.90
CA LEU A 165 13.52 -18.92 -13.48
C LEU A 165 14.95 -18.43 -13.20
N HIS A 166 15.82 -18.42 -14.22
CA HIS A 166 17.20 -17.92 -14.14
C HIS A 166 17.39 -16.57 -14.83
N GLY A 167 16.33 -15.98 -15.38
CA GLY A 167 16.36 -14.69 -16.03
C GLY A 167 16.48 -13.54 -15.03
N PRO A 168 17.23 -12.47 -15.34
CA PRO A 168 17.56 -11.40 -14.38
C PRO A 168 16.38 -10.46 -14.06
N ASN A 169 15.26 -10.59 -14.77
CA ASN A 169 14.15 -9.64 -14.75
C ASN A 169 12.92 -10.24 -14.05
N PRO A 170 12.73 -10.07 -12.74
CA PRO A 170 11.55 -10.57 -12.05
C PRO A 170 10.28 -9.85 -12.53
N ASP A 171 9.19 -10.59 -12.57
CA ASP A 171 7.83 -10.10 -12.80
C ASP A 171 6.94 -10.22 -11.55
N ILE A 172 7.36 -11.04 -10.57
CA ILE A 172 6.75 -11.18 -9.26
C ILE A 172 7.77 -10.90 -8.15
N GLN A 173 7.36 -10.07 -7.19
CA GLN A 173 7.97 -9.99 -5.86
C GLN A 173 7.10 -10.77 -4.88
N THR A 174 7.72 -11.49 -3.96
CA THR A 174 7.01 -12.14 -2.86
C THR A 174 7.31 -11.52 -1.53
N THR A 175 6.26 -11.32 -0.75
CA THR A 175 6.31 -10.82 0.63
C THR A 175 5.73 -11.91 1.51
N ASN A 176 6.51 -12.45 2.44
CA ASN A 176 6.12 -13.65 3.17
C ASN A 176 5.82 -13.33 4.64
N PHE A 177 4.69 -13.85 5.09
CA PHE A 177 4.16 -13.63 6.44
C PHE A 177 4.05 -14.97 7.15
N PHE A 178 4.54 -15.05 8.38
CA PHE A 178 4.42 -16.22 9.25
C PHE A 178 3.60 -15.85 10.48
N SER A 179 2.72 -16.74 10.91
CA SER A 179 1.97 -16.56 12.15
C SER A 179 1.79 -17.87 12.91
N LEU A 180 1.92 -17.79 14.22
CA LEU A 180 1.57 -18.88 15.13
C LEU A 180 0.08 -19.20 15.06
N MET A 181 -0.31 -20.40 15.49
CA MET A 181 -1.70 -20.83 15.57
C MET A 181 -2.54 -19.85 16.43
N GLN A 182 -3.70 -19.46 15.92
CA GLN A 182 -4.63 -18.49 16.54
C GLN A 182 -3.98 -17.16 16.93
N SER A 183 -2.97 -16.71 16.18
CA SER A 183 -2.22 -15.49 16.43
C SER A 183 -3.09 -14.23 16.29
N PRO A 184 -3.05 -13.30 17.28
CA PRO A 184 -3.65 -11.98 17.15
C PRO A 184 -3.07 -11.16 15.98
N GLU A 185 -1.79 -11.36 15.68
CA GLU A 185 -1.07 -10.67 14.60
C GLU A 185 -1.69 -10.97 13.23
N LEU A 186 -1.99 -12.25 12.92
CA LEU A 186 -2.67 -12.60 11.67
C LEU A 186 -4.06 -11.97 11.58
N LYS A 187 -4.83 -11.99 12.67
CA LYS A 187 -6.17 -11.36 12.71
C LYS A 187 -6.11 -9.87 12.39
N GLY A 188 -5.19 -9.15 13.03
CA GLY A 188 -4.97 -7.73 12.76
C GLY A 188 -4.51 -7.47 11.32
N TYR A 189 -3.63 -8.32 10.79
CA TYR A 189 -3.15 -8.21 9.42
C TYR A 189 -4.26 -8.43 8.40
N VAL A 190 -5.05 -9.52 8.51
CA VAL A 190 -6.19 -9.80 7.63
C VAL A 190 -7.21 -8.66 7.69
N ALA A 191 -7.52 -8.13 8.88
CA ALA A 191 -8.41 -6.98 9.00
C ALA A 191 -7.89 -5.73 8.27
N ALA A 192 -6.58 -5.50 8.26
CA ALA A 192 -5.96 -4.36 7.58
C ALA A 192 -5.92 -4.49 6.05
N THR A 193 -5.99 -5.71 5.50
CA THR A 193 -5.96 -5.93 4.04
C THR A 193 -7.26 -5.53 3.32
N GLY A 194 -8.38 -5.41 4.05
CA GLY A 194 -9.67 -5.08 3.45
C GLY A 194 -10.27 -6.18 2.57
N PHE A 195 -9.87 -7.44 2.75
CA PHE A 195 -10.56 -8.57 2.13
C PHE A 195 -12.04 -8.60 2.54
N ASN A 196 -12.88 -9.12 1.65
CA ASN A 196 -14.27 -9.42 2.01
C ASN A 196 -14.32 -10.49 3.13
N ASP A 197 -15.45 -10.52 3.84
CA ASP A 197 -15.62 -11.40 5.01
C ASP A 197 -15.36 -12.87 4.70
N ARG A 198 -15.74 -13.36 3.52
CA ARG A 198 -15.59 -14.75 3.13
C ARG A 198 -14.11 -15.14 3.00
N VAL A 199 -13.36 -14.36 2.22
CA VAL A 199 -11.91 -14.56 2.03
C VAL A 199 -11.19 -14.39 3.36
N ALA A 200 -11.52 -13.36 4.13
CA ALA A 200 -10.93 -13.11 5.45
C ALA A 200 -11.14 -14.31 6.39
N LYS A 201 -12.37 -14.81 6.51
CA LYS A 201 -12.68 -16.00 7.33
C LYS A 201 -11.95 -17.24 6.83
N SER A 202 -11.86 -17.43 5.52
CA SER A 202 -11.14 -18.58 4.95
C SER A 202 -9.65 -18.55 5.29
N ILE A 203 -8.99 -17.38 5.20
CA ILE A 203 -7.58 -17.23 5.60
C ILE A 203 -7.41 -17.51 7.10
N LEU A 204 -8.30 -17.00 7.94
CA LEU A 204 -8.23 -17.21 9.39
C LEU A 204 -8.48 -18.66 9.80
N ALA A 205 -9.33 -19.38 9.07
CA ALA A 205 -9.57 -20.81 9.29
C ALA A 205 -8.29 -21.65 9.08
N ALA A 206 -7.41 -21.25 8.17
CA ALA A 206 -6.11 -21.90 7.99
C ALA A 206 -5.26 -21.86 9.28
N ASN A 207 -5.45 -20.85 10.12
CA ASN A 207 -4.69 -20.60 11.35
C ASN A 207 -5.35 -21.16 12.63
N GLU A 208 -6.50 -21.85 12.52
CA GLU A 208 -7.26 -22.30 13.69
C GLU A 208 -6.55 -23.44 14.44
N PHE A 209 -5.95 -24.38 13.70
CA PHE A 209 -5.31 -25.58 14.24
C PHE A 209 -3.86 -25.77 13.78
N THR A 210 -3.30 -24.80 13.05
CA THR A 210 -1.92 -24.86 12.53
C THR A 210 -1.26 -23.49 12.58
N ASN A 211 0.08 -23.45 12.53
CA ASN A 211 0.77 -22.22 12.17
C ASN A 211 0.48 -21.92 10.68
N THR A 212 0.63 -20.67 10.27
CA THR A 212 0.30 -20.25 8.90
C THR A 212 1.49 -19.53 8.29
N TYR A 213 1.73 -19.83 7.01
CA TYR A 213 2.67 -19.14 6.16
C TYR A 213 1.94 -18.61 4.95
N ILE A 214 2.00 -17.30 4.70
CA ILE A 214 1.31 -16.66 3.59
C ILE A 214 2.35 -15.99 2.70
N THR A 215 2.36 -16.37 1.43
CA THR A 215 3.15 -15.71 0.40
C THR A 215 2.24 -14.76 -0.38
N TYR A 216 2.50 -13.46 -0.28
CA TYR A 216 1.85 -12.47 -1.14
C TYR A 216 2.64 -12.32 -2.43
N LEU A 217 2.00 -12.61 -3.55
CA LEU A 217 2.54 -12.44 -4.90
C LEU A 217 2.18 -11.03 -5.39
N LEU A 218 3.18 -10.16 -5.55
CA LEU A 218 3.01 -8.81 -6.07
C LEU A 218 3.51 -8.74 -7.51
N HIS A 219 2.65 -8.30 -8.44
CA HIS A 219 3.07 -8.11 -9.83
C HIS A 219 3.85 -6.79 -10.01
N LEU A 220 5.14 -6.90 -10.35
CA LEU A 220 6.07 -5.77 -10.47
C LEU A 220 5.92 -4.95 -11.76
N LYS A 221 5.23 -5.49 -12.77
CA LYS A 221 5.14 -4.90 -14.10
C LYS A 221 3.72 -5.00 -14.67
N PRO A 222 2.72 -4.44 -13.98
CA PRO A 222 1.32 -4.57 -14.40
C PRO A 222 1.07 -3.86 -15.73
N PHE A 223 0.32 -4.53 -16.59
CA PHE A 223 -0.21 -3.99 -17.84
C PHE A 223 -1.54 -3.27 -17.63
N SER A 224 -2.35 -3.74 -16.69
CA SER A 224 -3.58 -3.10 -16.23
C SER A 224 -3.33 -1.66 -15.83
N VAL A 225 -4.28 -0.81 -16.20
CA VAL A 225 -4.30 0.62 -15.84
C VAL A 225 -5.66 0.99 -15.30
N GLY A 226 -5.63 1.77 -14.23
CA GLY A 226 -6.79 2.37 -13.62
C GLY A 226 -6.94 3.86 -13.98
N HIS A 227 -7.92 4.48 -13.34
CA HIS A 227 -8.12 5.92 -13.38
C HIS A 227 -8.78 6.43 -12.09
N LEU A 228 -8.74 7.75 -11.93
CA LEU A 228 -9.30 8.51 -10.82
C LEU A 228 -10.27 9.55 -11.38
N GLU A 229 -11.39 9.72 -10.70
CA GLU A 229 -12.37 10.75 -10.99
C GLU A 229 -12.70 11.56 -9.74
N LEU A 230 -12.94 12.86 -9.90
CA LEU A 230 -13.61 13.61 -8.84
C LEU A 230 -15.02 13.07 -8.61
N SER A 231 -15.41 12.90 -7.34
CA SER A 231 -16.78 12.58 -6.96
C SER A 231 -17.68 13.83 -6.98
N SER A 232 -17.12 15.00 -6.63
CA SER A 232 -17.78 16.31 -6.69
C SER A 232 -16.74 17.44 -6.82
N ALA A 233 -17.20 18.70 -6.85
CA ALA A 233 -16.34 19.89 -6.77
C ALA A 233 -15.91 20.24 -5.32
N ASN A 234 -16.33 19.46 -4.32
CA ASN A 234 -15.92 19.65 -2.93
C ASN A 234 -14.58 18.95 -2.68
N TYR A 235 -13.59 19.73 -2.27
CA TYR A 235 -12.23 19.24 -1.95
C TYR A 235 -12.18 18.21 -0.81
N LEU A 236 -13.21 18.13 0.04
CA LEU A 236 -13.30 17.15 1.12
C LEU A 236 -13.81 15.78 0.64
N ASP A 237 -14.47 15.74 -0.51
CA ASP A 237 -15.05 14.51 -1.01
C ASP A 237 -13.93 13.65 -1.61
N LYS A 238 -13.90 12.38 -1.22
CA LYS A 238 -12.86 11.45 -1.72
C LYS A 238 -13.07 11.21 -3.21
N PRO A 239 -12.00 11.16 -4.02
CA PRO A 239 -12.13 10.82 -5.44
C PRO A 239 -12.60 9.37 -5.57
N LYS A 240 -13.27 9.08 -6.69
CA LYS A 240 -13.59 7.72 -7.08
C LYS A 240 -12.32 7.09 -7.67
N ILE A 241 -12.00 5.88 -7.22
CA ILE A 241 -10.78 5.16 -7.62
C ILE A 241 -11.20 3.90 -8.34
N TYR A 242 -10.76 3.79 -9.59
CA TYR A 242 -10.97 2.63 -10.45
C TYR A 242 -9.59 2.02 -10.70
N PRO A 243 -9.13 1.05 -9.88
CA PRO A 243 -7.75 0.55 -9.96
C PRO A 243 -7.46 -0.22 -11.26
N GLY A 244 -8.50 -0.76 -11.91
CA GLY A 244 -8.36 -1.50 -13.16
C GLY A 244 -7.64 -2.84 -13.02
N TYR A 245 -7.53 -3.39 -11.80
CA TYR A 245 -6.85 -4.66 -11.57
C TYR A 245 -7.39 -5.78 -12.47
N MET A 246 -6.47 -6.51 -13.09
CA MET A 246 -6.78 -7.63 -13.99
C MET A 246 -7.61 -7.24 -15.21
N SER A 247 -7.61 -5.96 -15.61
CA SER A 247 -8.24 -5.51 -16.86
C SER A 247 -7.48 -5.96 -18.10
N ASP A 248 -6.23 -6.41 -17.94
CA ASP A 248 -5.41 -6.99 -19.01
C ASP A 248 -5.07 -8.46 -18.71
N ASP A 249 -5.41 -9.35 -19.64
CA ASP A 249 -5.18 -10.80 -19.52
C ASP A 249 -3.72 -11.19 -19.28
N ARG A 250 -2.75 -10.34 -19.66
CA ARG A 250 -1.33 -10.60 -19.40
C ARG A 250 -1.01 -10.61 -17.91
N ASP A 251 -1.68 -9.77 -17.12
CA ASP A 251 -1.51 -9.76 -15.67
C ASP A 251 -2.05 -11.06 -15.07
N VAL A 252 -3.24 -11.48 -15.52
CA VAL A 252 -3.87 -12.76 -15.10
C VAL A 252 -2.95 -13.93 -15.43
N LYS A 253 -2.40 -13.98 -16.65
CA LYS A 253 -1.43 -15.00 -17.06
C LYS A 253 -0.17 -15.00 -16.18
N THR A 254 0.31 -13.84 -15.76
CA THR A 254 1.45 -13.75 -14.83
C THR A 254 1.12 -14.35 -13.46
N TYR A 255 -0.06 -14.04 -12.90
CA TYR A 255 -0.50 -14.68 -11.66
C TYR A 255 -0.69 -16.18 -11.78
N ILE A 256 -1.26 -16.68 -12.89
CA ILE A 256 -1.39 -18.13 -13.10
C ILE A 256 -0.03 -18.82 -13.09
N ARG A 257 0.98 -18.26 -13.80
CA ARG A 257 2.35 -18.81 -13.76
C ARG A 257 2.93 -18.79 -12.35
N ALA A 258 2.74 -17.69 -11.63
CA ALA A 258 3.21 -17.56 -10.25
C ALA A 258 2.54 -18.58 -9.33
N LEU A 259 1.21 -18.70 -9.38
CA LEU A 259 0.43 -19.67 -8.61
C LEU A 259 0.89 -21.10 -8.88
N ASN A 260 1.12 -21.48 -10.15
CA ASN A 260 1.61 -22.81 -10.51
C ASN A 260 3.00 -23.14 -9.94
N ILE A 261 3.83 -22.13 -9.69
CA ILE A 261 5.13 -22.29 -9.04
C ILE A 261 4.93 -22.43 -7.52
N TYR A 262 4.22 -21.47 -6.91
CA TYR A 262 4.08 -21.40 -5.46
C TYR A 262 3.17 -22.51 -4.89
N SER A 263 2.19 -23.01 -5.64
CA SER A 263 1.36 -24.14 -5.22
C SER A 263 2.16 -25.43 -5.01
N LYS A 264 3.37 -25.52 -5.59
CA LYS A 264 4.27 -26.67 -5.47
C LYS A 264 5.28 -26.54 -4.33
N LEU A 265 5.30 -25.42 -3.60
CA LEU A 265 6.18 -25.29 -2.43
C LEU A 265 6.07 -26.47 -1.45
N PRO A 266 4.86 -27.00 -1.13
CA PRO A 266 4.71 -28.17 -0.26
C PRO A 266 5.46 -29.43 -0.73
N GLU A 267 5.78 -29.54 -2.02
CA GLU A 267 6.49 -30.69 -2.61
C GLU A 267 8.01 -30.64 -2.37
N THR A 268 8.53 -29.49 -1.93
CA THR A 268 9.97 -29.30 -1.68
C THR A 268 10.38 -29.87 -0.32
N GLU A 269 11.62 -30.35 -0.20
CA GLU A 269 12.12 -30.95 1.04
C GLU A 269 12.08 -29.98 2.24
N ALA A 270 12.29 -28.69 2.01
CA ALA A 270 12.24 -27.68 3.07
C ALA A 270 10.83 -27.53 3.65
N PHE A 271 9.80 -27.48 2.80
CA PHE A 271 8.42 -27.31 3.24
C PHE A 271 7.79 -28.64 3.72
N LYS A 272 8.20 -29.80 3.18
CA LYS A 272 7.80 -31.11 3.72
C LYS A 272 8.20 -31.27 5.18
N LYS A 273 9.43 -30.86 5.54
CA LYS A 273 9.93 -30.86 6.94
C LYS A 273 9.09 -30.00 7.90
N ARG A 274 8.28 -29.09 7.35
CA ARG A 274 7.39 -28.18 8.07
C ARG A 274 5.93 -28.59 7.95
N GLU A 275 5.65 -29.84 7.55
CA GLU A 275 4.29 -30.38 7.41
C GLU A 275 3.37 -29.49 6.57
N THR A 276 3.94 -28.86 5.53
CA THR A 276 3.26 -27.83 4.77
C THR A 276 2.12 -28.41 3.95
N ALA A 277 0.94 -27.78 4.03
CA ALA A 277 -0.19 -28.04 3.17
C ALA A 277 -0.71 -26.73 2.56
N LEU A 278 -1.04 -26.74 1.27
CA LEU A 278 -1.69 -25.60 0.62
C LEU A 278 -3.12 -25.46 1.12
N HIS A 279 -3.48 -24.30 1.66
CA HIS A 279 -4.85 -23.97 2.03
C HIS A 279 -5.59 -23.39 0.83
N LYS A 280 -6.68 -24.04 0.44
CA LYS A 280 -7.55 -23.53 -0.63
C LYS A 280 -8.46 -22.45 -0.06
N ILE A 281 -8.24 -21.22 -0.49
CA ILE A 281 -9.10 -20.09 -0.13
C ILE A 281 -10.49 -20.33 -0.72
N ASP A 282 -11.50 -20.09 0.11
CA ASP A 282 -12.90 -20.18 -0.27
C ASP A 282 -13.30 -18.93 -1.08
N LEU A 283 -13.50 -19.11 -2.39
CA LEU A 283 -13.86 -18.07 -3.36
C LEU A 283 -15.29 -18.30 -3.87
N GLU A 284 -15.96 -17.24 -4.32
CA GLU A 284 -17.20 -17.36 -5.09
C GLU A 284 -16.92 -18.06 -6.43
N ALA A 285 -17.83 -18.94 -6.83
CA ALA A 285 -17.75 -19.69 -8.09
C ALA A 285 -18.26 -18.85 -9.27
#